data_AF-A0A424PLU1-F1
#
_entry.id   AF-A0A424PLU1-F1
#
_cell.length_a   1.000
_cell.length_b   1.000
_cell.length_c   1.000
_cell.angle_alpha   90.00
_cell.angle_beta   90.00
_cell.angle_gamma   90.00
#
_symmetry.space_group_name_H-M   'P 1'
#
loop_
_entity.id
_entity.type
_entity.pdbx_description
1 polymer ?
#
loop_
_entity_poly.entity_id
_entity_poly.type
_entity_poly.pdbx_seq_one_letter_code
_entity_poly.pdbx_strand_id
1 'polypeptide(L)'
;MTPIISSIISELKILDRYIINQYLTRLASVFAICMPIFVVQVLWLYIDELAGKGLDFETIFKFLLYFTPKLVPIVLPLSILLASLMTFGNLAENYEFAAMKSTGISLIRCMTGLFLLHIAIGVGSFYFSNHLIPYVEVKSFNLRKNLTKLKPAIAIREGVFNDLGQMSIKVKRKYGDDERLLEDVIIHEKTDDYKNRIVIKAKNGELKSKTTDATLQLVLYEGNRYEEIEGKNYQERLRFPHAKVNFKEYVMNIDLSKFNNIDLSEENYTTTYKMQKVNQLKVSIDTLERDFGAQRKIFSENFNKKHYTTQIKPIEDIEDYVSDSLIKSNILNIIKTSDDWRINQIVERSTSDVRGIIRSLENKKRNYFIYQKNINLHKMILLEKFTLIFSCVFLFLIGASLGAIIKKGGFGLPLVLGILVFLTYHFIGIFTKNASEDNSIDPVLASWISTMVLAPFTFYLTKRASSDEGFVNLDFITVPIQKIYSKYMGSKS
;
A
#
# COMPACT_ATOMS: atom_id res chain seq x y z
N MET A 1 20.61 -29.65 -9.20
CA MET A 1 19.50 -30.57 -8.89
C MET A 1 19.96 -31.42 -7.72
N THR A 2 19.33 -31.33 -6.54
CA THR A 2 19.79 -31.99 -5.31
C THR A 2 19.54 -33.51 -5.35
N PRO A 3 20.39 -34.34 -4.70
CA PRO A 3 20.33 -35.81 -4.78
C PRO A 3 19.02 -36.42 -4.26
N ILE A 4 18.30 -35.71 -3.39
CA ILE A 4 16.99 -36.11 -2.86
C ILE A 4 15.90 -36.04 -3.95
N ILE A 5 15.96 -35.03 -4.82
CA ILE A 5 15.00 -34.87 -5.92
C ILE A 5 15.21 -35.99 -6.95
N SER A 6 16.46 -36.40 -7.19
CA SER A 6 16.74 -37.51 -8.11
C SER A 6 16.26 -38.88 -7.61
N SER A 7 16.27 -39.14 -6.30
CA SER A 7 15.80 -40.43 -5.78
C SER A 7 14.27 -40.55 -5.85
N ILE A 8 13.54 -39.48 -5.51
CA ILE A 8 12.06 -39.44 -5.61
C ILE A 8 11.62 -39.58 -7.08
N ILE A 9 12.38 -38.99 -8.01
CA ILE A 9 12.10 -39.10 -9.45
C ILE A 9 12.39 -40.51 -10.00
N SER A 10 13.25 -41.29 -9.33
CA SER A 10 13.63 -42.64 -9.79
C SER A 10 12.57 -43.71 -9.52
N GLU A 11 11.67 -43.50 -8.54
CA GLU A 11 10.53 -44.38 -8.25
C GLU A 11 9.33 -44.14 -9.17
N LEU A 12 9.36 -43.10 -10.01
CA LEU A 12 8.28 -42.74 -10.91
C LEU A 12 8.33 -43.54 -12.22
N LYS A 13 7.15 -43.77 -12.82
CA LYS A 13 7.05 -44.36 -14.16
C LYS A 13 7.80 -43.47 -15.16
N ILE A 14 8.39 -44.08 -16.19
CA ILE A 14 9.24 -43.41 -17.19
C ILE A 14 8.57 -42.16 -17.79
N LEU A 15 7.26 -42.25 -18.09
CA LEU A 15 6.47 -41.15 -18.62
C LEU A 15 6.34 -39.98 -17.63
N ASP A 16 6.07 -40.27 -16.36
CA ASP A 16 5.91 -39.25 -15.32
C ASP A 16 7.23 -38.49 -15.12
N ARG A 17 8.37 -39.22 -15.11
CA ARG A 17 9.72 -38.64 -15.04
C ARG A 17 10.04 -37.75 -16.24
N TYR A 18 9.67 -38.18 -17.45
CA TYR A 18 9.89 -37.39 -18.67
C TYR A 18 9.13 -36.06 -18.62
N ILE A 19 7.83 -36.10 -18.32
CA ILE A 19 6.98 -34.91 -18.25
C ILE A 19 7.43 -33.97 -17.11
N ILE A 20 7.76 -34.51 -15.93
CA ILE A 20 8.23 -33.71 -14.78
C ILE A 20 9.55 -33.01 -15.10
N ASN A 21 10.52 -33.69 -15.71
CA ASN A 21 11.79 -33.07 -16.06
C ASN A 21 11.61 -31.97 -17.11
N GLN A 22 10.76 -32.22 -18.11
CA GLN A 22 10.48 -31.23 -19.15
C GLN A 22 9.77 -30.01 -18.57
N TYR A 23 8.80 -30.22 -17.67
CA TYR A 23 8.10 -29.17 -16.95
C TYR A 23 9.02 -28.36 -16.03
N LEU A 24 9.81 -29.01 -15.17
CA LEU A 24 10.69 -28.33 -14.21
C LEU A 24 11.76 -27.49 -14.91
N THR A 25 12.31 -27.98 -16.02
CA THR A 25 13.27 -27.21 -16.82
C THR A 25 12.62 -25.94 -17.37
N ARG A 26 11.39 -26.04 -17.88
CA ARG A 26 10.65 -24.86 -18.38
C ARG A 26 10.25 -23.92 -17.26
N LEU A 27 9.81 -24.44 -16.12
CA LEU A 27 9.45 -23.64 -14.95
C LEU A 27 10.65 -22.83 -14.46
N ALA A 28 11.82 -23.45 -14.35
CA ALA A 28 13.05 -22.77 -13.96
C ALA A 28 13.44 -21.67 -14.98
N SER A 29 13.38 -21.96 -16.28
CA SER A 29 13.68 -20.98 -17.32
C SER A 29 12.71 -19.80 -17.31
N VAL A 30 11.40 -20.05 -17.27
CA VAL A 30 10.38 -18.99 -17.23
C VAL A 30 10.53 -18.16 -15.95
N PHE A 31 10.74 -18.80 -14.80
CA PHE A 31 10.94 -18.10 -13.54
C PHE A 31 12.20 -17.22 -13.58
N ALA A 32 13.31 -17.74 -14.11
CA ALA A 32 14.56 -17.00 -14.27
C ALA A 32 14.44 -15.80 -15.23
N ILE A 33 13.54 -15.86 -16.23
CA ILE A 33 13.27 -14.74 -17.15
C ILE A 33 12.31 -13.73 -16.51
N CYS A 34 11.22 -14.19 -15.89
CA CYS A 34 10.22 -13.31 -15.30
C CYS A 34 10.75 -12.57 -14.06
N MET A 35 11.56 -13.22 -13.23
CA MET A 35 12.00 -12.65 -11.96
C MET A 35 12.78 -11.32 -12.11
N PRO A 36 13.80 -11.21 -12.98
CA PRO A 36 14.48 -9.94 -13.26
C PRO A 36 13.55 -8.85 -13.80
N ILE A 37 12.56 -9.19 -14.63
CA ILE A 37 11.59 -8.21 -15.16
C ILE A 37 10.84 -7.54 -14.01
N PHE A 38 10.36 -8.31 -13.04
CA PHE A 38 9.68 -7.77 -11.86
C PHE A 38 10.65 -7.02 -10.93
N VAL A 39 11.91 -7.43 -10.84
CA VAL A 39 12.93 -6.69 -10.06
C VAL A 39 13.19 -5.31 -10.67
N VAL A 40 13.30 -5.21 -12.00
CA VAL A 40 13.44 -3.92 -12.69
C VAL A 40 12.19 -3.05 -12.52
N GLN A 41 11.00 -3.65 -12.57
CA GLN A 41 9.76 -2.93 -12.24
C GLN A 41 9.78 -2.34 -10.83
N VAL A 42 10.31 -3.06 -9.84
CA VAL A 42 10.48 -2.56 -8.47
C VAL A 42 11.47 -1.40 -8.41
N LEU A 43 12.58 -1.46 -9.14
CA LEU A 43 13.52 -0.33 -9.20
C LEU A 43 12.84 0.94 -9.71
N TRP A 44 12.01 0.81 -10.75
CA TRP A 44 11.24 1.93 -11.28
C TRP A 44 10.23 2.46 -10.26
N LEU A 45 9.49 1.58 -9.59
CA LEU A 45 8.49 1.95 -8.58
C LEU A 45 9.08 2.74 -7.40
N TYR A 46 10.34 2.45 -7.04
CA TYR A 46 11.02 3.09 -5.90
C TYR A 46 12.17 4.02 -6.33
N ILE A 47 12.14 4.50 -7.57
CA ILE A 47 13.21 5.37 -8.10
C ILE A 47 13.39 6.64 -7.25
N ASP A 48 12.30 7.27 -6.80
CA ASP A 48 12.33 8.47 -5.96
C ASP A 48 12.93 8.25 -4.57
N GLU A 49 12.96 6.99 -4.13
CA GLU A 49 13.57 6.58 -2.88
C GLU A 49 15.04 6.18 -3.02
N LEU A 50 15.56 6.02 -4.24
CA LEU A 50 16.93 5.61 -4.50
C LEU A 50 17.76 6.73 -5.18
N ALA A 51 17.16 7.43 -6.15
CA ALA A 51 17.82 8.46 -6.95
C ALA A 51 18.14 9.71 -6.11
N GLY A 52 19.28 10.35 -6.43
CA GLY A 52 19.69 11.63 -5.84
C GLY A 52 20.14 11.58 -4.37
N LYS A 53 20.39 10.38 -3.81
CA LYS A 53 20.73 10.19 -2.39
C LYS A 53 22.18 9.80 -2.10
N GLY A 54 23.02 9.72 -3.12
CA GLY A 54 24.42 9.29 -2.96
C GLY A 54 24.57 7.87 -2.40
N LEU A 55 23.60 6.97 -2.69
CA LEU A 55 23.65 5.59 -2.21
C LEU A 55 24.79 4.84 -2.89
N ASP A 56 25.54 4.10 -2.09
CA ASP A 56 26.50 3.13 -2.54
C ASP A 56 25.80 1.97 -3.28
N PHE A 57 26.52 1.37 -4.23
CA PHE A 57 26.03 0.23 -5.01
C PHE A 57 25.62 -0.94 -4.11
N GLU A 58 26.32 -1.16 -2.99
CA GLU A 58 26.00 -2.23 -2.04
C GLU A 58 24.63 -2.01 -1.38
N THR A 59 24.28 -0.79 -0.96
CA THR A 59 22.94 -0.46 -0.45
C THR A 59 21.85 -0.71 -1.48
N ILE A 60 22.07 -0.33 -2.75
CA ILE A 60 21.11 -0.59 -3.84
C ILE A 60 20.95 -2.10 -4.05
N PHE A 61 22.05 -2.85 -4.04
CA PHE A 61 22.02 -4.30 -4.18
C PHE A 61 21.29 -4.97 -3.00
N LYS A 62 21.55 -4.56 -1.75
CA LYS A 62 20.83 -5.04 -0.55
C LYS A 62 19.34 -4.74 -0.64
N PHE A 63 18.97 -3.54 -1.11
CA PHE A 63 17.58 -3.16 -1.36
C PHE A 63 16.92 -4.16 -2.32
N LEU A 64 17.53 -4.39 -3.48
CA LEU A 64 17.00 -5.34 -4.47
C LEU A 64 16.91 -6.77 -3.94
N LEU A 65 17.91 -7.21 -3.19
CA LEU A 65 17.96 -8.54 -2.61
C LEU A 65 16.84 -8.76 -1.60
N TYR A 66 16.49 -7.76 -0.78
CA TYR A 66 15.37 -7.87 0.16
C TYR A 66 14.00 -7.83 -0.51
N PHE A 67 13.87 -7.13 -1.65
CA PHE A 67 12.61 -7.10 -2.40
C PHE A 67 12.38 -8.36 -3.24
N THR A 68 13.44 -9.03 -3.66
CA THR A 68 13.38 -10.24 -4.51
C THR A 68 12.44 -11.32 -3.93
N PRO A 69 12.57 -11.78 -2.67
CA PRO A 69 11.65 -12.77 -2.11
C PRO A 69 10.18 -12.31 -2.06
N LYS A 70 9.91 -11.01 -1.95
CA LYS A 70 8.55 -10.46 -1.88
C LYS A 70 7.80 -10.60 -3.22
N LEU A 71 8.53 -10.74 -4.32
CA LEU A 71 7.95 -10.91 -5.65
C LEU A 71 7.57 -12.36 -5.97
N VAL A 72 8.12 -13.33 -5.25
CA VAL A 72 7.90 -14.77 -5.50
C VAL A 72 6.41 -15.14 -5.52
N PRO A 73 5.54 -14.69 -4.58
CA PRO A 73 4.10 -15.01 -4.64
C PRO A 73 3.36 -14.48 -5.86
N ILE A 74 3.93 -13.53 -6.59
CA ILE A 74 3.36 -12.95 -7.82
C ILE A 74 3.98 -13.63 -9.05
N VAL A 75 5.30 -13.79 -9.06
CA VAL A 75 6.05 -14.36 -10.18
C VAL A 75 5.84 -15.86 -10.31
N LEU A 76 5.79 -16.60 -9.20
CA LEU A 76 5.68 -18.06 -9.22
C LEU A 76 4.37 -18.57 -9.86
N PRO A 77 3.17 -18.07 -9.50
CA PRO A 77 1.94 -18.53 -10.14
C PRO A 77 1.88 -18.20 -11.64
N LEU A 78 2.45 -17.07 -12.05
CA LEU A 78 2.62 -16.73 -13.46
C LEU A 78 3.54 -17.73 -14.17
N SER A 79 4.73 -18.00 -13.60
CA SER A 79 5.68 -18.95 -14.17
C SER A 79 5.10 -20.37 -14.26
N ILE A 80 4.33 -20.81 -13.27
CA ILE A 80 3.61 -22.10 -13.28
C ILE A 80 2.64 -22.17 -14.46
N LEU A 81 1.84 -21.13 -14.68
CA LEU A 81 0.88 -21.08 -15.76
C LEU A 81 1.57 -21.16 -17.13
N LEU A 82 2.60 -20.34 -17.35
CA LEU A 82 3.30 -20.32 -18.64
C LEU A 82 4.09 -21.60 -18.87
N ALA A 83 4.76 -22.13 -17.85
CA ALA A 83 5.53 -23.37 -17.97
C ALA A 83 4.64 -24.58 -18.25
N SER A 84 3.48 -24.68 -17.58
CA SER A 84 2.52 -25.78 -17.82
C SER A 84 1.93 -25.68 -19.23
N LEU A 85 1.55 -24.48 -19.64
CA LEU A 85 1.06 -24.22 -20.99
C LEU A 85 2.08 -24.57 -22.06
N MET A 86 3.33 -24.13 -21.91
CA MET A 86 4.39 -24.49 -22.84
C MET A 86 4.61 -25.99 -22.86
N THR A 87 4.66 -26.64 -21.69
CA THR A 87 4.92 -28.09 -21.58
C THR A 87 3.88 -28.88 -22.36
N PHE A 88 2.61 -28.77 -21.98
CA PHE A 88 1.54 -29.51 -22.64
C PHE A 88 1.30 -29.06 -24.09
N GLY A 89 1.54 -27.78 -24.41
CA GLY A 89 1.52 -27.27 -25.78
C GLY A 89 2.55 -27.95 -26.67
N ASN A 90 3.79 -28.10 -26.20
CA ASN A 90 4.85 -28.79 -26.95
C ASN A 90 4.58 -30.29 -27.09
N LEU A 91 4.08 -30.94 -26.04
CA LEU A 91 3.67 -32.34 -26.13
C LEU A 91 2.55 -32.53 -27.18
N ALA A 92 1.64 -31.55 -27.30
CA ALA A 92 0.58 -31.56 -28.30
C ALA A 92 1.09 -31.26 -29.72
N GLU A 93 1.99 -30.29 -29.88
CA GLU A 93 2.55 -29.87 -31.17
C GLU A 93 3.47 -30.95 -31.78
N ASN A 94 4.29 -31.61 -30.97
CA ASN A 94 5.17 -32.71 -31.41
C ASN A 94 4.43 -34.05 -31.61
N TYR A 95 3.10 -34.07 -31.54
CA TYR A 95 2.27 -35.29 -31.59
C TYR A 95 2.60 -36.36 -30.52
N GLU A 96 3.42 -36.03 -29.50
CA GLU A 96 3.72 -36.93 -28.38
C GLU A 96 2.45 -37.25 -27.58
N PHE A 97 1.61 -36.23 -27.38
CA PHE A 97 0.33 -36.38 -26.69
C PHE A 97 -0.66 -37.27 -27.48
N ALA A 98 -0.67 -37.16 -28.82
CA ALA A 98 -1.50 -38.00 -29.67
C ALA A 98 -1.05 -39.46 -29.62
N ALA A 99 0.27 -39.72 -29.65
CA ALA A 99 0.83 -41.06 -29.52
C ALA A 99 0.47 -41.72 -28.18
N MET A 100 0.60 -40.98 -27.06
CA MET A 100 0.20 -41.46 -25.74
C MET A 100 -1.27 -41.87 -25.70
N LYS A 101 -2.16 -41.05 -26.28
CA LYS A 101 -3.59 -41.31 -26.30
C LYS A 101 -3.95 -42.55 -27.13
N SER A 102 -3.27 -42.79 -28.25
CA SER A 102 -3.44 -44.00 -29.06
C SER A 102 -3.06 -45.29 -28.32
N THR A 103 -2.21 -45.19 -27.30
CA THR A 103 -1.87 -46.32 -26.39
C THR A 103 -2.81 -46.45 -25.18
N GLY A 104 -3.88 -45.65 -25.12
CA GLY A 104 -4.87 -45.67 -24.05
C GLY A 104 -4.53 -44.80 -22.83
N ILE A 105 -3.47 -43.98 -22.90
CA ILE A 105 -3.08 -43.08 -21.79
C ILE A 105 -3.91 -41.79 -21.86
N SER A 106 -4.68 -41.50 -20.81
CA SER A 106 -5.50 -40.29 -20.72
C SER A 106 -4.69 -39.03 -20.36
N LEU A 107 -5.20 -37.84 -20.71
CA LEU A 107 -4.59 -36.56 -20.32
C LEU A 107 -4.45 -36.43 -18.80
N ILE A 108 -5.49 -36.84 -18.07
CA ILE A 108 -5.54 -36.77 -16.61
C ILE A 108 -4.42 -37.62 -16.00
N ARG A 109 -4.10 -38.78 -16.60
CA ARG A 109 -2.98 -39.62 -16.16
C ARG A 109 -1.65 -38.87 -16.28
N CYS A 110 -1.40 -38.20 -17.40
CA CYS A 110 -0.20 -37.39 -17.62
C CYS A 110 -0.12 -36.19 -16.66
N MET A 111 -1.26 -35.59 -16.31
CA MET A 111 -1.33 -34.45 -15.38
C MET A 111 -1.15 -34.86 -13.92
N THR A 112 -1.40 -36.11 -13.54
CA THR A 112 -1.45 -36.55 -12.14
C THR A 112 -0.10 -36.39 -11.42
N GLY A 113 1.02 -36.76 -12.08
CA GLY A 113 2.36 -36.59 -11.50
C GLY A 113 2.70 -35.12 -11.25
N LEU A 114 2.34 -34.25 -12.20
CA LEU A 114 2.51 -32.80 -12.04
C LEU A 114 1.54 -32.20 -11.01
N PHE A 115 0.33 -32.72 -10.88
CA PHE A 115 -0.63 -32.26 -9.87
C PHE A 115 -0.07 -32.45 -8.45
N LEU A 116 0.50 -33.62 -8.16
CA LEU A 116 1.17 -33.89 -6.87
C LEU A 116 2.39 -32.97 -6.67
N LEU A 117 3.18 -32.75 -7.72
CA LEU A 117 4.29 -31.79 -7.69
C LEU A 117 3.80 -30.38 -7.34
N HIS A 118 2.67 -29.92 -7.86
CA HIS A 118 2.14 -28.59 -7.58
C HIS A 118 1.57 -28.45 -6.17
N ILE A 119 1.04 -29.53 -5.58
CA ILE A 119 0.70 -29.53 -4.16
C ILE A 119 1.99 -29.31 -3.34
N ALA A 120 3.08 -30.00 -3.67
CA ALA A 120 4.36 -29.81 -2.99
C ALA A 120 4.94 -28.38 -3.19
N ILE A 121 4.89 -27.84 -4.42
CA ILE A 121 5.29 -26.45 -4.70
C ILE A 121 4.42 -25.46 -3.93
N GLY A 122 3.10 -25.70 -3.85
CA GLY A 122 2.17 -24.88 -3.08
C GLY A 122 2.52 -24.86 -1.59
N VAL A 123 2.76 -26.02 -0.99
CA VAL A 123 3.20 -26.13 0.42
C VAL A 123 4.55 -25.43 0.63
N GLY A 124 5.50 -25.60 -0.29
CA GLY A 124 6.78 -24.88 -0.26
C GLY A 124 6.60 -23.36 -0.34
N SER A 125 5.66 -22.89 -1.17
CA SER A 125 5.31 -21.47 -1.32
C SER A 125 4.64 -20.92 -0.06
N PHE A 126 3.79 -21.71 0.60
CA PHE A 126 3.24 -21.37 1.91
C PHE A 126 4.36 -21.24 2.96
N TYR A 127 5.29 -22.19 3.02
CA TYR A 127 6.41 -22.14 3.96
C TYR A 127 7.27 -20.89 3.72
N PHE A 128 7.58 -20.60 2.45
CA PHE A 128 8.30 -19.41 2.02
C PHE A 128 7.56 -18.13 2.42
N SER A 129 6.24 -18.07 2.19
CA SER A 129 5.38 -16.95 2.54
C SER A 129 5.20 -16.77 4.05
N ASN A 130 5.30 -17.85 4.84
CA ASN A 130 5.18 -17.81 6.29
C ASN A 130 6.50 -17.49 7.01
N HIS A 131 7.65 -17.83 6.46
CA HIS A 131 8.95 -17.67 7.15
C HIS A 131 9.85 -16.63 6.49
N LEU A 132 10.07 -16.74 5.18
CA LEU A 132 11.05 -15.90 4.49
C LEU A 132 10.48 -14.50 4.20
N ILE A 133 9.24 -14.41 3.73
CA ILE A 133 8.61 -13.11 3.43
C ILE A 133 8.55 -12.20 4.67
N PRO A 134 8.06 -12.66 5.85
CA PRO A 134 8.03 -11.82 7.05
C PRO A 134 9.41 -11.32 7.45
N TYR A 135 10.44 -12.17 7.37
CA TYR A 135 11.82 -11.82 7.69
C TYR A 135 12.36 -10.71 6.75
N VAL A 136 12.19 -10.87 5.43
CA VAL A 136 12.65 -9.85 4.49
C VAL A 136 11.76 -8.61 4.47
N GLU A 137 10.51 -8.70 4.91
CA GLU A 137 9.64 -7.55 5.06
C GLU A 137 10.17 -6.60 6.13
N VAL A 138 10.62 -7.13 7.27
CA VAL A 138 11.27 -6.32 8.33
C VAL A 138 12.48 -5.59 7.76
N LYS A 139 13.38 -6.32 7.11
CA LYS A 139 14.61 -5.77 6.51
C LYS A 139 14.30 -4.71 5.44
N SER A 140 13.44 -5.03 4.48
CA SER A 140 13.09 -4.12 3.38
C SER A 140 12.32 -2.88 3.85
N PHE A 141 11.41 -3.02 4.82
CA PHE A 141 10.64 -1.90 5.34
C PHE A 141 11.51 -0.92 6.13
N ASN A 142 12.37 -1.43 7.02
CA ASN A 142 13.27 -0.59 7.81
C ASN A 142 14.31 0.10 6.93
N LEU A 143 14.94 -0.64 6.01
CA LEU A 143 15.86 -0.05 5.04
C LEU A 143 15.18 1.09 4.28
N ARG A 144 13.96 0.86 3.76
CA ARG A 144 13.21 1.89 3.04
C ARG A 144 12.92 3.12 3.90
N LYS A 145 12.51 2.92 5.16
CA LYS A 145 12.28 4.02 6.10
C LYS A 145 13.56 4.79 6.43
N ASN A 146 14.68 4.10 6.61
CA ASN A 146 15.96 4.76 6.86
C ASN A 146 16.44 5.53 5.62
N LEU A 147 16.27 4.97 4.42
CA LEU A 147 16.54 5.66 3.15
C LEU A 147 15.68 6.92 2.98
N THR A 148 14.42 6.94 3.43
CA THR A 148 13.59 8.16 3.36
C THR A 148 14.07 9.28 4.29
N LYS A 149 14.80 8.96 5.37
CA LYS A 149 15.33 9.95 6.31
C LYS A 149 16.63 10.62 5.82
N LEU A 150 17.37 10.00 4.91
CA LEU A 150 18.59 10.55 4.29
C LEU A 150 18.36 11.78 3.37
N LYS A 151 17.19 12.43 3.44
CA LYS A 151 16.83 13.60 2.61
C LYS A 151 16.77 14.91 3.42
N PRO A 152 17.90 15.60 3.73
CA PRO A 152 17.86 16.95 4.29
C PRO A 152 17.39 18.02 3.29
N ALA A 153 17.81 17.95 2.02
CA ALA A 153 17.54 18.99 1.01
C ALA A 153 16.07 19.06 0.53
N ILE A 154 15.29 17.99 0.75
CA ILE A 154 13.84 17.92 0.46
C ILE A 154 13.00 18.31 1.69
N ALA A 155 13.61 18.43 2.87
CA ALA A 155 12.89 18.79 4.10
C ALA A 155 12.30 20.22 4.05
N ILE A 156 12.87 21.11 3.22
CA ILE A 156 12.37 22.47 3.05
C ILE A 156 11.33 22.49 1.92
N ARG A 157 10.05 22.46 2.30
CA ARG A 157 8.91 22.63 1.37
C ARG A 157 8.71 24.11 1.01
N GLU A 158 8.37 24.36 -0.24
CA GLU A 158 8.06 25.69 -0.75
C GLU A 158 6.78 26.26 -0.11
N GLY A 159 6.77 27.58 0.11
CA GLY A 159 5.60 28.33 0.56
C GLY A 159 5.21 28.15 2.04
N VAL A 160 5.81 27.20 2.75
CA VAL A 160 5.52 26.90 4.16
C VAL A 160 6.78 26.99 5.04
N PHE A 161 6.60 27.20 6.35
CA PHE A 161 7.69 27.14 7.32
C PHE A 161 8.02 25.69 7.66
N ASN A 162 9.30 25.34 7.58
CA ASN A 162 9.84 24.03 7.89
C ASN A 162 10.71 24.15 9.15
N ASP A 163 10.36 23.40 10.21
CA ASP A 163 11.10 23.41 11.48
C ASP A 163 12.33 22.48 11.39
N LEU A 164 13.51 23.02 11.68
CA LEU A 164 14.81 22.36 11.70
C LEU A 164 15.39 22.33 13.13
N GLY A 165 14.52 22.33 14.15
CA GLY A 165 14.88 22.26 15.56
C GLY A 165 14.94 23.65 16.19
N GLN A 166 16.16 24.22 16.25
CA GLN A 166 16.37 25.58 16.77
C GLN A 166 16.13 26.68 15.73
N MET A 167 15.82 26.32 14.48
CA MET A 167 15.46 27.29 13.45
C MET A 167 14.26 26.82 12.61
N SER A 168 13.52 27.75 12.03
CA SER A 168 12.43 27.49 11.10
C SER A 168 12.64 28.28 9.81
N ILE A 169 12.65 27.59 8.68
CA ILE A 169 12.95 28.16 7.36
C ILE A 169 11.74 28.10 6.42
N LYS A 170 11.46 29.20 5.74
CA LYS A 170 10.49 29.31 4.64
C LYS A 170 11.20 29.78 3.39
N VAL A 171 10.92 29.11 2.28
CA VAL A 171 11.43 29.45 0.95
C VAL A 171 10.24 29.61 0.02
N LYS A 172 10.25 30.64 -0.82
CA LYS A 172 9.15 30.87 -1.77
C LYS A 172 9.21 29.88 -2.93
N ARG A 173 10.40 29.67 -3.49
CA ARG A 173 10.62 28.79 -4.65
C ARG A 173 12.02 28.17 -4.60
N LYS A 174 12.15 26.93 -5.06
CA LYS A 174 13.41 26.23 -5.28
C LYS A 174 13.61 25.98 -6.77
N TYR A 175 14.86 25.97 -7.23
CA TYR A 175 15.20 25.73 -8.64
C TYR A 175 16.64 25.20 -8.82
N GLY A 176 16.98 24.79 -10.05
CA GLY A 176 18.26 24.15 -10.41
C GLY A 176 18.18 22.62 -10.44
N ASP A 177 19.22 21.97 -10.99
CA ASP A 177 19.25 20.52 -11.30
C ASP A 177 19.06 19.59 -10.07
N ASP A 178 19.23 20.13 -8.86
CA ASP A 178 19.08 19.42 -7.58
C ASP A 178 18.19 20.19 -6.56
N GLU A 179 17.41 21.18 -7.00
CA GLU A 179 16.63 22.09 -6.13
C GLU A 179 17.47 22.81 -5.05
N ARG A 180 18.75 23.04 -5.31
CA ARG A 180 19.72 23.61 -4.35
C ARG A 180 19.64 25.13 -4.23
N LEU A 181 19.11 25.80 -5.25
CA LEU A 181 18.95 27.25 -5.27
C LEU A 181 17.59 27.62 -4.69
N LEU A 182 17.58 28.60 -3.80
CA LEU A 182 16.44 29.04 -3.02
C LEU A 182 16.15 30.51 -3.36
N GLU A 183 14.87 30.84 -3.57
CA GLU A 183 14.40 32.20 -3.79
C GLU A 183 13.54 32.67 -2.61
N ASP A 184 13.78 33.89 -2.14
CA ASP A 184 13.10 34.56 -1.02
C ASP A 184 13.07 33.69 0.24
N VAL A 185 14.21 33.67 0.93
CA VAL A 185 14.45 32.83 2.10
C VAL A 185 14.20 33.63 3.38
N ILE A 186 13.35 33.11 4.24
CA ILE A 186 13.05 33.65 5.58
C ILE A 186 13.40 32.58 6.61
N ILE A 187 14.27 32.92 7.55
CA ILE A 187 14.68 32.04 8.64
C ILE A 187 14.34 32.72 9.97
N HIS A 188 13.74 31.95 10.86
CA HIS A 188 13.55 32.29 12.26
C HIS A 188 14.47 31.42 13.09
N GLU A 189 15.28 32.02 13.96
CA GLU A 189 16.19 31.30 14.83
C GLU A 189 15.79 31.54 16.29
N LYS A 190 15.67 30.44 17.03
CA LYS A 190 15.36 30.40 18.46
C LYS A 190 16.67 30.55 19.22
N THR A 191 16.73 31.49 20.16
CA THR A 191 17.84 31.62 21.10
C THR A 191 17.79 30.46 22.11
N ASP A 192 18.82 30.26 22.94
CA ASP A 192 18.90 29.16 23.93
C ASP A 192 17.71 29.09 24.91
N ASP A 193 16.97 30.20 25.07
CA ASP A 193 15.73 30.28 25.85
C ASP A 193 14.46 29.85 25.07
N TYR A 194 14.64 29.26 23.89
CA TYR A 194 13.60 28.85 22.94
C TYR A 194 12.70 29.99 22.42
N LYS A 195 13.08 31.27 22.61
CA LYS A 195 12.35 32.40 22.05
C LYS A 195 12.90 32.79 20.67
N ASN A 196 11.99 33.13 19.77
CA ASN A 196 12.29 33.51 18.39
C ASN A 196 12.70 34.99 18.33
N ARG A 197 13.99 35.27 18.54
CA ARG A 197 14.53 36.64 18.58
C ARG A 197 15.29 37.03 17.32
N ILE A 198 15.63 36.08 16.46
CA ILE A 198 16.46 36.30 15.28
C ILE A 198 15.64 35.99 14.02
N VAL A 199 15.59 36.96 13.10
CA VAL A 199 14.96 36.82 11.79
C VAL A 199 15.97 37.14 10.71
N ILE A 200 16.18 36.22 9.78
CA ILE A 200 17.05 36.42 8.62
C ILE A 200 16.18 36.41 7.37
N LYS A 201 16.29 37.44 6.54
CA LYS A 201 15.63 37.51 5.25
C LYS A 201 16.66 37.72 4.15
N ALA A 202 16.72 36.82 3.18
CA ALA A 202 17.65 36.86 2.06
C ALA A 202 16.92 36.71 0.73
N LYS A 203 17.44 37.37 -0.31
CA LYS A 203 16.84 37.33 -1.65
C LYS A 203 17.05 35.98 -2.31
N ASN A 204 18.27 35.45 -2.22
CA ASN A 204 18.63 34.13 -2.75
C ASN A 204 19.34 33.31 -1.67
N GLY A 205 19.30 31.99 -1.81
CA GLY A 205 20.09 31.07 -1.01
C GLY A 205 20.58 29.88 -1.84
N GLU A 206 21.63 29.22 -1.37
CA GLU A 206 22.20 28.03 -1.98
C GLU A 206 22.50 26.99 -0.89
N LEU A 207 22.05 25.77 -1.10
CA LEU A 207 22.42 24.62 -0.28
C LEU A 207 23.71 23.99 -0.84
N LYS A 208 24.82 24.20 -0.13
CA LYS A 208 26.12 23.55 -0.39
C LYS A 208 26.28 22.37 0.55
N SER A 209 26.43 21.18 -0.02
CA SER A 209 26.88 20.00 0.74
C SER A 209 28.40 19.94 0.64
N LYS A 210 29.11 19.96 1.77
CA LYS A 210 30.56 19.79 1.78
C LYS A 210 30.84 18.31 1.59
N THR A 211 31.64 17.95 0.58
CA THR A 211 31.88 16.57 0.12
C THR A 211 32.54 15.63 1.15
N THR A 212 32.85 16.10 2.36
CA THR A 212 33.56 15.33 3.39
C THR A 212 33.01 15.53 4.81
N ASP A 213 32.11 16.49 5.07
CA ASP A 213 31.62 16.82 6.42
C ASP A 213 30.09 16.71 6.51
N ALA A 214 29.58 16.20 7.64
CA ALA A 214 28.17 15.99 7.95
C ALA A 214 27.35 17.28 8.23
N THR A 215 27.77 18.42 7.65
CA THR A 215 27.16 19.74 7.84
C THR A 215 26.58 20.25 6.52
N LEU A 216 25.29 20.62 6.50
CA LEU A 216 24.71 21.37 5.38
C LEU A 216 25.17 22.81 5.51
N GLN A 217 25.74 23.37 4.45
CA GLN A 217 26.05 24.78 4.40
C GLN A 217 24.94 25.50 3.62
N LEU A 218 24.15 26.31 4.32
CA LEU A 218 23.20 27.22 3.71
C LEU A 218 23.89 28.57 3.51
N VAL A 219 24.16 28.89 2.25
CA VAL A 219 24.73 30.19 1.86
C VAL A 219 23.58 31.11 1.45
N LEU A 220 23.44 32.24 2.11
CA LEU A 220 22.41 33.25 1.84
C LEU A 220 23.04 34.46 1.17
N TYR A 221 22.39 34.97 0.14
CA TYR A 221 22.86 36.11 -0.64
C TYR A 221 21.90 37.30 -0.52
N GLU A 222 22.50 38.49 -0.40
CA GLU A 222 21.80 39.79 -0.34
C GLU A 222 20.65 39.80 0.68
N GLY A 223 21.00 39.80 1.97
CA GLY A 223 20.02 39.67 3.05
C GLY A 223 20.23 40.61 4.22
N ASN A 224 19.28 40.56 5.15
CA ASN A 224 19.31 41.28 6.41
C ASN A 224 19.05 40.31 7.56
N ARG A 225 19.85 40.39 8.62
CA ARG A 225 19.63 39.72 9.90
C ARG A 225 19.10 40.75 10.89
N TYR A 226 17.96 40.46 11.49
CA TYR A 226 17.31 41.22 12.54
C TYR A 226 17.42 40.43 13.83
N GLU A 227 17.85 41.08 14.91
CA GLU A 227 17.97 40.46 16.22
C GLU A 227 17.33 41.36 17.26
N GLU A 228 16.35 40.84 17.98
CA GLU A 228 15.67 41.53 19.07
C GLU A 228 16.58 41.54 20.31
N ILE A 229 16.79 42.73 20.86
CA ILE A 229 17.60 42.95 22.06
C ILE A 229 16.65 43.10 23.24
N GLU A 230 16.88 42.38 24.34
CA GLU A 230 16.10 42.61 25.56
C GLU A 230 16.54 43.91 26.23
N GLY A 231 15.64 44.90 26.27
CA GLY A 231 15.83 46.14 27.02
C GLY A 231 15.97 45.86 28.53
N LYS A 232 16.93 46.54 29.18
CA LYS A 232 17.22 46.34 30.61
C LYS A 232 16.08 46.86 31.49
N ASN A 233 15.39 47.91 31.04
CA ASN A 233 14.30 48.56 31.75
C ASN A 233 12.96 48.47 30.99
N TYR A 234 11.82 48.57 31.71
CA TYR A 234 10.47 48.51 31.13
C TYR A 234 10.27 49.51 29.99
N GLN A 235 10.75 50.75 30.16
CA GLN A 235 10.66 51.79 29.12
C GLN A 235 11.51 51.48 27.87
N GLU A 236 12.62 50.76 28.01
CA GLU A 236 13.45 50.34 26.87
C GLU A 236 12.80 49.18 26.12
N ARG A 237 12.14 48.27 26.83
CA ARG A 237 11.38 47.17 26.20
C ARG A 237 10.23 47.67 25.32
N LEU A 238 9.58 48.78 25.71
CA LEU A 238 8.54 49.43 24.91
C LEU A 238 9.05 50.00 23.57
N ARG A 239 10.38 50.15 23.39
CA ARG A 239 10.98 50.67 22.15
C ARG A 239 11.38 49.58 21.16
N PHE A 240 11.18 48.29 21.50
CA PHE A 240 11.55 47.13 20.67
C PHE A 240 12.95 47.29 20.03
N PRO A 241 14.00 47.48 20.85
CA PRO A 241 15.34 47.69 20.33
C PRO A 241 15.78 46.43 19.56
N HIS A 242 16.22 46.63 18.32
CA HIS A 242 16.68 45.55 17.46
C HIS A 242 18.00 45.95 16.80
N ALA A 243 18.88 44.96 16.64
CA ALA A 243 20.04 45.09 15.77
C ALA A 243 19.64 44.66 14.36
N LYS A 244 20.05 45.44 13.36
CA LYS A 244 19.92 45.08 11.94
C LYS A 244 21.31 45.02 11.32
N VAL A 245 21.64 43.87 10.73
CA VAL A 245 22.88 43.66 9.99
C VAL A 245 22.54 43.36 8.54
N ASN A 246 23.14 44.11 7.61
CA ASN A 246 23.05 43.82 6.18
C ASN A 246 24.25 42.98 5.76
N PHE A 247 24.03 41.95 4.94
CA PHE A 247 25.08 41.09 4.43
C PHE A 247 24.94 40.84 2.92
N LYS A 248 26.07 40.78 2.23
CA LYS A 248 26.14 40.33 0.83
C LYS A 248 26.12 38.81 0.74
N GLU A 249 26.86 38.15 1.63
CA GLU A 249 26.95 36.70 1.76
C GLU A 249 26.90 36.35 3.24
N TYR A 250 26.06 35.39 3.62
CA TYR A 250 25.94 34.88 4.98
C TYR A 250 25.91 33.36 4.95
N VAL A 251 26.89 32.75 5.58
CA VAL A 251 27.08 31.30 5.56
C VAL A 251 26.61 30.74 6.89
N MET A 252 25.60 29.89 6.85
CA MET A 252 25.08 29.18 8.01
C MET A 252 25.39 27.69 7.87
N ASN A 253 26.06 27.13 8.87
CA ASN A 253 26.29 25.69 8.94
C ASN A 253 25.17 25.07 9.78
N ILE A 254 24.34 24.25 9.15
CA ILE A 254 23.31 23.48 9.82
C ILE A 254 23.92 22.12 10.13
N ASP A 255 24.07 21.83 11.43
CA ASP A 255 24.56 20.55 11.89
C ASP A 255 23.50 19.46 11.61
N LEU A 256 23.76 18.69 10.56
CA LEU A 256 22.96 17.53 10.17
C LEU A 256 23.50 16.23 10.75
N SER A 257 24.47 16.25 11.66
CA SER A 257 25.03 15.02 12.23
C SER A 257 23.94 14.13 12.86
N LYS A 258 22.89 14.72 13.43
CA LYS A 258 21.68 13.99 13.89
C LYS A 258 20.83 13.37 12.77
N PHE A 259 20.94 13.87 11.53
CA PHE A 259 20.24 13.36 10.33
C PHE A 259 21.09 12.45 9.45
N ASN A 260 22.42 12.47 9.60
CA ASN A 260 23.35 11.67 8.77
C ASN A 260 23.91 10.44 9.50
N ASN A 261 23.88 10.39 10.85
CA ASN A 261 24.11 9.15 11.62
C ASN A 261 22.87 8.26 11.62
N ILE A 262 22.35 7.95 10.43
CA ILE A 262 21.26 7.01 10.27
C ILE A 262 21.90 5.68 9.91
N ASP A 263 21.96 4.79 10.90
CA ASP A 263 22.31 3.42 10.63
C ASP A 263 21.22 2.80 9.74
N LEU A 264 21.57 2.57 8.47
CA LEU A 264 20.68 1.95 7.50
C LEU A 264 20.29 0.51 7.89
N SER A 265 21.04 -0.11 8.80
CA SER A 265 20.78 -1.44 9.33
C SER A 265 19.85 -1.47 10.54
N GLU A 266 19.49 -0.33 11.12
CA GLU A 266 18.57 -0.25 12.28
C GLU A 266 17.17 -0.76 11.94
N GLU A 267 16.62 -1.60 12.82
CA GLU A 267 15.28 -2.20 12.71
C GLU A 267 14.28 -1.63 13.72
N ASN A 268 13.97 -0.35 13.59
CA ASN A 268 13.05 0.34 14.50
C ASN A 268 11.58 -0.11 14.36
N TYR A 269 11.20 -0.73 13.23
CA TYR A 269 9.82 -1.12 12.93
C TYR A 269 9.71 -2.63 12.69
N THR A 270 9.08 -3.36 13.63
CA THR A 270 8.98 -4.83 13.57
C THR A 270 7.54 -5.37 13.59
N THR A 271 6.55 -4.50 13.79
CA THR A 271 5.19 -4.90 14.17
C THR A 271 4.14 -4.78 13.06
N THR A 272 4.54 -4.48 11.82
CA THR A 272 3.58 -4.34 10.71
C THR A 272 2.97 -5.70 10.34
N TYR A 273 1.70 -5.73 9.95
CA TYR A 273 0.98 -6.96 9.54
C TYR A 273 1.70 -7.83 8.49
N LYS A 274 2.46 -7.24 7.56
CA LYS A 274 3.26 -7.98 6.56
C LYS A 274 4.48 -8.70 7.13
N MET A 275 4.96 -8.28 8.31
CA MET A 275 6.15 -8.79 9.00
C MET A 275 5.85 -10.00 9.90
N GLN A 276 4.61 -10.45 9.94
CA GLN A 276 4.16 -11.46 10.89
C GLN A 276 3.98 -12.83 10.23
N LYS A 277 4.35 -13.88 10.99
CA LYS A 277 4.04 -15.28 10.68
C LYS A 277 2.58 -15.57 10.99
N VAL A 278 2.03 -16.68 10.50
CA VAL A 278 0.64 -17.10 10.75
C VAL A 278 0.31 -17.16 12.25
N ASN A 279 1.20 -17.70 13.08
CA ASN A 279 0.94 -17.79 14.53
C ASN A 279 0.90 -16.41 15.19
N GLN A 280 1.77 -15.49 14.77
CA GLN A 280 1.79 -14.12 15.25
C GLN A 280 0.56 -13.35 14.76
N LEU A 281 0.18 -13.51 13.49
CA LEU A 281 -1.02 -12.92 12.91
C LEU A 281 -2.28 -13.32 13.68
N LYS A 282 -2.44 -14.61 14.04
CA LYS A 282 -3.59 -15.07 14.82
C LYS A 282 -3.70 -14.35 16.17
N VAL A 283 -2.60 -14.25 16.90
CA VAL A 283 -2.55 -13.54 18.19
C VAL A 283 -2.81 -12.04 18.02
N SER A 284 -2.22 -11.42 16.99
CA SER A 284 -2.43 -10.00 16.70
C SER A 284 -3.86 -9.70 16.27
N ILE A 285 -4.50 -10.56 15.48
CA ILE A 285 -5.92 -10.41 15.10
C ILE A 285 -6.80 -10.46 16.34
N ASP A 286 -6.65 -11.49 17.19
CA ASP A 286 -7.43 -11.64 18.42
C ASP A 286 -7.29 -10.41 19.35
N THR A 287 -6.04 -9.98 19.56
CA THR A 287 -5.75 -8.79 20.38
C THR A 287 -6.39 -7.53 19.78
N LEU A 288 -6.21 -7.29 18.48
CA LEU A 288 -6.77 -6.12 17.80
C LEU A 288 -8.31 -6.10 17.83
N GLU A 289 -8.95 -7.25 17.65
CA GLU A 289 -10.41 -7.36 17.70
C GLU A 289 -10.96 -7.12 19.10
N ARG A 290 -10.33 -7.70 20.12
CA ARG A 290 -10.70 -7.49 21.53
C ARG A 290 -10.52 -6.03 21.93
N ASP A 291 -9.39 -5.43 21.58
CA ASP A 291 -9.09 -4.03 21.88
C ASP A 291 -10.06 -3.09 21.16
N PHE A 292 -10.39 -3.39 19.90
CA PHE A 292 -11.37 -2.62 19.14
C PHE A 292 -12.77 -2.73 19.75
N GLY A 293 -13.19 -3.93 20.15
CA GLY A 293 -14.46 -4.16 20.86
C GLY A 293 -14.54 -3.39 22.18
N ALA A 294 -13.47 -3.44 22.99
CA ALA A 294 -13.38 -2.71 24.25
C ALA A 294 -13.44 -1.19 24.04
N GLN A 295 -12.68 -0.65 23.08
CA GLN A 295 -12.71 0.78 22.76
C GLN A 295 -14.10 1.25 22.29
N ARG A 296 -14.78 0.45 21.46
CA ARG A 296 -16.15 0.75 21.02
C ARG A 296 -17.13 0.80 22.18
N LYS A 297 -17.05 -0.16 23.10
CA LYS A 297 -17.88 -0.22 24.30
C LYS A 297 -17.65 0.98 25.21
N ILE A 298 -16.40 1.26 25.57
CA ILE A 298 -16.00 2.41 26.42
C ILE A 298 -16.47 3.73 25.79
N PHE A 299 -16.27 3.90 24.48
CA PHE A 299 -16.74 5.10 23.79
C PHE A 299 -18.26 5.22 23.83
N SER A 300 -19.00 4.13 23.55
CA SER A 300 -20.45 4.12 23.59
C SER A 300 -20.99 4.52 24.98
N GLU A 301 -20.43 3.95 26.04
CA GLU A 301 -20.83 4.26 27.42
C GLU A 301 -20.52 5.72 27.79
N ASN A 302 -19.32 6.19 27.48
CA ASN A 302 -18.91 7.57 27.77
C ASN A 302 -19.69 8.59 26.95
N PHE A 303 -19.95 8.29 25.68
CA PHE A 303 -20.75 9.13 24.80
C PHE A 303 -22.19 9.24 25.30
N ASN A 304 -22.79 8.11 25.70
CA ASN A 304 -24.16 8.10 26.21
C ASN A 304 -24.29 8.89 27.53
N LYS A 305 -23.37 8.68 28.48
CA LYS A 305 -23.34 9.41 29.75
C LYS A 305 -23.21 10.92 29.56
N LYS A 306 -22.39 11.35 28.59
CA LYS A 306 -22.11 12.77 28.34
C LYS A 306 -23.27 13.51 27.67
N HIS A 307 -24.05 12.83 26.82
CA HIS A 307 -25.02 13.49 25.94
C HIS A 307 -26.49 13.21 26.29
N TYR A 308 -26.83 12.05 26.85
CA TYR A 308 -28.22 11.70 27.15
C TYR A 308 -28.60 11.88 28.62
N THR A 309 -27.67 11.61 29.55
CA THR A 309 -28.00 11.54 30.99
C THR A 309 -28.02 12.90 31.69
N THR A 310 -27.44 13.95 31.09
CA THR A 310 -27.30 15.29 31.69
C THR A 310 -28.26 16.34 31.12
N GLN A 311 -29.01 16.04 30.05
CA GLN A 311 -29.79 17.07 29.32
C GLN A 311 -31.31 17.01 29.53
N ILE A 312 -31.86 15.93 30.07
CA ILE A 312 -33.28 15.88 30.45
C ILE A 312 -33.35 15.97 31.97
N LYS A 313 -33.30 17.19 32.51
CA LYS A 313 -33.93 17.41 33.82
C LYS A 313 -35.44 17.34 33.57
N PRO A 314 -36.20 16.49 34.28
CA PRO A 314 -37.64 16.67 34.31
C PRO A 314 -37.87 18.12 34.78
N ILE A 315 -38.70 18.86 34.06
CA ILE A 315 -39.16 20.17 34.53
C ILE A 315 -40.02 19.83 35.75
N GLU A 316 -39.44 19.87 36.94
CA GLU A 316 -40.15 19.61 38.21
C GLU A 316 -41.04 20.80 38.60
N ASP A 317 -40.81 21.99 38.02
CA ASP A 317 -41.61 23.18 38.29
C ASP A 317 -42.44 23.54 37.05
N ILE A 318 -43.60 22.89 36.90
CA ILE A 318 -44.74 23.56 36.26
C ILE A 318 -45.33 24.43 37.36
N GLU A 319 -44.91 25.70 37.44
CA GLU A 319 -45.55 26.67 38.33
C GLU A 319 -47.07 26.63 38.10
N ASP A 320 -47.82 26.48 39.19
CA ASP A 320 -49.28 26.41 39.20
C ASP A 320 -49.88 27.54 38.37
N TYR A 321 -50.67 27.17 37.35
CA TYR A 321 -51.43 28.12 36.56
C TYR A 321 -52.52 28.74 37.45
N VAL A 322 -52.29 29.97 37.91
CA VAL A 322 -53.32 30.75 38.61
C VAL A 322 -54.34 31.26 37.60
N SER A 323 -55.59 30.84 37.77
CA SER A 323 -56.72 31.25 36.94
C SER A 323 -57.01 32.75 37.07
N ASP A 324 -57.20 33.35 35.90
CA ASP A 324 -57.47 34.76 35.61
C ASP A 324 -58.55 35.40 36.51
N SER A 325 -58.19 36.49 37.19
CA SER A 325 -59.13 37.53 37.57
C SER A 325 -58.42 38.88 37.65
N LEU A 326 -58.89 39.79 36.80
CA LEU A 326 -58.59 41.22 36.73
C LEU A 326 -57.29 41.60 36.00
N ILE A 327 -57.49 41.89 34.71
CA ILE A 327 -56.63 42.71 33.87
C ILE A 327 -56.35 44.04 34.59
N LYS A 328 -55.18 44.15 35.20
CA LYS A 328 -54.44 45.40 35.30
C LYS A 328 -53.33 45.34 34.26
N SER A 329 -53.66 45.64 33.01
CA SER A 329 -52.66 45.76 31.94
C SER A 329 -51.79 46.98 32.23
N ASN A 330 -50.65 46.75 32.87
CA ASN A 330 -49.57 47.72 32.89
C ASN A 330 -49.10 47.91 31.43
N ILE A 331 -48.92 49.15 30.96
CA ILE A 331 -48.45 49.43 29.58
C ILE A 331 -47.03 48.83 29.36
N LEU A 332 -46.31 48.56 30.45
CA LEU A 332 -45.06 47.82 30.49
C LEU A 332 -45.20 46.31 30.23
N ASN A 333 -46.41 45.73 30.14
CA ASN A 333 -46.62 44.37 29.62
C ASN A 333 -46.43 44.27 28.10
N ILE A 334 -46.22 45.38 27.38
CA ILE A 334 -45.65 45.36 26.02
C ILE A 334 -44.16 45.00 26.08
N ILE A 335 -43.50 45.32 27.20
CA ILE A 335 -42.23 44.70 27.61
C ILE A 335 -42.53 43.36 28.32
N LYS A 336 -43.57 42.62 27.90
CA LYS A 336 -43.50 41.16 27.98
C LYS A 336 -42.33 40.80 27.10
N THR A 337 -41.22 40.63 27.79
CA THR A 337 -40.00 39.93 27.39
C THR A 337 -40.38 38.88 26.36
N SER A 338 -40.34 39.22 25.07
CA SER A 338 -40.37 38.15 24.09
C SER A 338 -39.03 37.48 24.32
N ASP A 339 -39.08 36.33 24.99
CA ASP A 339 -37.91 35.48 25.20
C ASP A 339 -37.33 35.04 23.85
N ASP A 340 -37.83 35.51 22.69
CA ASP A 340 -37.30 35.34 21.33
C ASP A 340 -35.77 35.43 21.25
N TRP A 341 -35.13 36.39 21.94
CA TRP A 341 -33.67 36.47 21.96
C TRP A 341 -33.04 35.32 22.76
N ARG A 342 -33.68 34.88 23.85
CA ARG A 342 -33.29 33.70 24.63
C ARG A 342 -33.56 32.41 23.87
N ILE A 343 -34.68 32.33 23.14
CA ILE A 343 -35.03 31.22 22.24
C ILE A 343 -33.95 31.09 21.18
N ASN A 344 -33.60 32.18 20.50
CA ASN A 344 -32.52 32.19 19.52
C ASN A 344 -31.17 31.80 20.14
N GLN A 345 -30.83 32.32 21.33
CA GLN A 345 -29.59 31.94 22.02
C GLN A 345 -29.56 30.46 22.43
N ILE A 346 -30.68 29.91 22.90
CA ILE A 346 -30.82 28.48 23.24
C ILE A 346 -30.75 27.63 21.97
N VAL A 347 -31.39 28.05 20.89
CA VAL A 347 -31.35 27.37 19.58
C VAL A 347 -29.92 27.39 19.02
N GLU A 348 -29.23 28.52 19.04
CA GLU A 348 -27.84 28.62 18.58
C GLU A 348 -26.89 27.76 19.43
N ARG A 349 -27.06 27.80 20.76
CA ARG A 349 -26.27 26.96 21.68
C ARG A 349 -26.52 25.47 21.43
N SER A 350 -27.78 25.06 21.34
CA SER A 350 -28.17 23.68 21.06
C SER A 350 -27.67 23.22 19.69
N THR A 351 -27.75 24.09 18.69
CA THR A 351 -27.23 23.82 17.34
C THR A 351 -25.71 23.66 17.37
N SER A 352 -24.99 24.50 18.12
CA SER A 352 -23.54 24.40 18.31
C SER A 352 -23.16 23.10 19.02
N ASP A 353 -23.90 22.73 20.07
CA ASP A 353 -23.70 21.48 20.81
C ASP A 353 -23.92 20.26 19.92
N VAL A 354 -25.01 20.23 19.14
CA VAL A 354 -25.31 19.15 18.17
C VAL A 354 -24.22 19.06 17.10
N ARG A 355 -23.76 20.20 16.55
CA ARG A 355 -22.63 20.22 15.60
C ARG A 355 -21.34 19.69 16.24
N GLY A 356 -21.11 19.99 17.51
CA GLY A 356 -19.98 19.44 18.28
C GLY A 356 -20.06 17.93 18.45
N ILE A 357 -21.25 17.41 18.73
CA ILE A 357 -21.53 15.97 18.84
C ILE A 357 -21.28 15.26 17.51
N ILE A 358 -21.84 15.79 16.40
CA ILE A 358 -21.65 15.24 15.06
C ILE A 358 -20.16 15.18 14.72
N ARG A 359 -19.42 16.27 14.96
CA ARG A 359 -17.98 16.32 14.70
C ARG A 359 -17.19 15.29 15.54
N SER A 360 -17.59 15.08 16.79
CA SER A 360 -16.99 14.05 17.66
C SER A 360 -17.25 12.64 17.12
N LEU A 361 -18.48 12.36 16.69
CA LEU A 361 -18.87 11.09 16.07
C LEU A 361 -18.12 10.84 14.76
N GLU A 362 -18.03 11.84 13.88
CA GLU A 362 -17.30 11.75 12.62
C GLU A 362 -15.81 11.47 12.84
N ASN A 363 -15.17 12.19 13.77
CA ASN A 363 -13.79 11.94 14.14
C ASN A 363 -13.58 10.52 14.66
N LYS A 364 -14.50 10.02 15.50
CA LYS A 364 -14.39 8.65 16.04
C LYS A 364 -14.68 7.60 14.96
N LYS A 365 -15.64 7.83 14.06
CA LYS A 365 -15.93 6.98 12.90
C LYS A 365 -14.70 6.83 12.02
N ARG A 366 -14.00 7.92 11.71
CA ARG A 366 -12.74 7.88 10.94
C ARG A 366 -11.66 7.06 11.65
N ASN A 367 -11.50 7.23 12.95
CA ASN A 367 -10.53 6.43 13.72
C ASN A 367 -10.91 4.95 13.71
N TYR A 368 -12.17 4.61 13.95
CA TYR A 368 -12.64 3.22 13.90
C TYR A 368 -12.50 2.58 12.53
N PHE A 369 -12.70 3.33 11.46
CA PHE A 369 -12.43 2.86 10.12
C PHE A 369 -10.95 2.47 9.93
N ILE A 370 -10.02 3.28 10.43
CA ILE A 370 -8.58 2.96 10.37
C ILE A 370 -8.24 1.70 11.19
N TYR A 371 -8.82 1.56 12.39
CA TYR A 371 -8.66 0.35 13.21
C TYR A 371 -9.21 -0.90 12.51
N GLN A 372 -10.42 -0.80 11.94
CA GLN A 372 -11.05 -1.90 11.22
C GLN A 372 -10.25 -2.27 9.97
N LYS A 373 -9.78 -1.28 9.20
CA LYS A 373 -8.89 -1.49 8.05
C LYS A 373 -7.64 -2.27 8.46
N ASN A 374 -7.05 -1.95 9.60
CA ASN A 374 -5.89 -2.67 10.10
C ASN A 374 -6.22 -4.13 10.44
N ILE A 375 -7.35 -4.41 11.11
CA ILE A 375 -7.82 -5.78 11.39
C ILE A 375 -8.02 -6.55 10.08
N ASN A 376 -8.69 -5.93 9.11
CA ASN A 376 -8.98 -6.54 7.82
C ASN A 376 -7.69 -6.92 7.09
N LEU A 377 -6.68 -6.03 7.08
CA LEU A 377 -5.36 -6.31 6.50
C LEU A 377 -4.66 -7.51 7.15
N HIS A 378 -4.72 -7.66 8.48
CA HIS A 378 -4.12 -8.82 9.16
C HIS A 378 -4.83 -10.13 8.77
N LYS A 379 -6.17 -10.13 8.78
CA LYS A 379 -6.97 -11.28 8.36
C LYS A 379 -6.69 -11.67 6.91
N MET A 380 -6.63 -10.69 6.02
CA MET A 380 -6.34 -10.90 4.62
C MET A 380 -4.97 -11.54 4.40
N ILE A 381 -3.90 -11.00 5.01
CA ILE A 381 -2.56 -11.57 4.85
C ILE A 381 -2.49 -13.00 5.38
N LEU A 382 -3.17 -13.29 6.50
CA LEU A 382 -3.25 -14.64 7.02
C LEU A 382 -3.83 -15.60 5.99
N LEU A 383 -4.92 -15.22 5.33
CA LEU A 383 -5.62 -16.07 4.36
C LEU A 383 -4.90 -16.14 3.01
N GLU A 384 -4.32 -15.04 2.53
CA GLU A 384 -3.51 -14.99 1.30
C GLU A 384 -2.35 -16.00 1.34
N LYS A 385 -1.78 -16.27 2.53
CA LYS A 385 -0.74 -17.32 2.68
C LYS A 385 -1.28 -18.69 2.31
N PHE A 386 -2.52 -19.02 2.69
CA PHE A 386 -3.14 -20.32 2.41
C PHE A 386 -3.67 -20.41 0.98
N THR A 387 -4.28 -19.35 0.46
CA THR A 387 -4.86 -19.36 -0.90
C THR A 387 -3.80 -19.54 -1.97
N LEU A 388 -2.55 -19.12 -1.73
CA LEU A 388 -1.40 -19.34 -2.62
C LEU A 388 -1.22 -20.81 -3.02
N ILE A 389 -1.48 -21.77 -2.11
CA ILE A 389 -1.39 -23.21 -2.40
C ILE A 389 -2.38 -23.58 -3.52
N PHE A 390 -3.62 -23.12 -3.39
CA PHE A 390 -4.69 -23.40 -4.35
C PHE A 390 -4.46 -22.68 -5.67
N SER A 391 -3.97 -21.43 -5.63
CA SER A 391 -3.66 -20.66 -6.84
C SER A 391 -2.61 -21.36 -7.70
N CYS A 392 -1.54 -21.90 -7.09
CA CYS A 392 -0.52 -22.67 -7.81
C CYS A 392 -1.11 -23.90 -8.52
N VAL A 393 -1.99 -24.64 -7.85
CA VAL A 393 -2.64 -25.83 -8.42
C VAL A 393 -3.61 -25.47 -9.55
N PHE A 394 -4.48 -24.48 -9.35
CA PHE A 394 -5.47 -24.10 -10.36
C PHE A 394 -4.84 -23.47 -11.60
N LEU A 395 -3.81 -22.64 -11.44
CA LEU A 395 -3.10 -22.05 -12.58
C LEU A 395 -2.31 -23.11 -13.36
N PHE A 396 -1.74 -24.10 -12.67
CA PHE A 396 -1.17 -25.28 -13.35
C PHE A 396 -2.21 -26.01 -14.19
N LEU A 397 -3.37 -26.35 -13.61
CA LEU A 397 -4.42 -27.09 -14.30
C LEU A 397 -4.95 -26.32 -15.52
N ILE A 398 -5.13 -25.00 -15.39
CA ILE A 398 -5.52 -24.14 -16.51
C ILE A 398 -4.47 -24.17 -17.61
N GLY A 399 -3.19 -23.95 -17.28
CA GLY A 399 -2.12 -23.92 -18.27
C GLY A 399 -1.96 -25.26 -18.97
N ALA A 400 -1.97 -26.37 -18.22
CA ALA A 400 -1.94 -27.71 -18.78
C ALA A 400 -3.13 -28.01 -19.71
N SER A 401 -4.35 -27.61 -19.31
CA SER A 401 -5.56 -27.82 -20.11
C SER A 401 -5.53 -26.99 -21.40
N LEU A 402 -5.17 -25.71 -21.32
CA LEU A 402 -5.06 -24.82 -22.48
C LEU A 402 -3.96 -25.28 -23.44
N GLY A 403 -2.80 -25.68 -22.90
CA GLY A 403 -1.69 -26.22 -23.68
C GLY A 403 -2.08 -27.50 -24.43
N ALA A 404 -2.82 -28.41 -23.80
CA ALA A 404 -3.24 -29.66 -24.43
C ALA A 404 -4.30 -29.46 -25.54
N ILE A 405 -5.17 -28.46 -25.41
CA ILE A 405 -6.27 -28.20 -26.36
C ILE A 405 -5.76 -27.50 -27.64
N ILE A 406 -4.86 -26.51 -27.51
CA ILE A 406 -4.50 -25.64 -28.64
C ILE A 406 -3.32 -26.25 -29.41
N LYS A 407 -3.64 -27.13 -30.36
CA LYS A 407 -2.68 -27.95 -31.14
C LYS A 407 -2.08 -27.23 -32.37
N LYS A 408 -2.71 -26.15 -32.87
CA LYS A 408 -2.32 -25.42 -34.09
C LYS A 408 -2.52 -23.93 -33.90
N GLY A 409 -1.45 -23.13 -34.11
CA GLY A 409 -1.49 -21.67 -33.94
C GLY A 409 -0.18 -21.00 -33.50
N GLY A 410 0.92 -21.76 -33.36
CA GLY A 410 2.19 -21.25 -32.83
C GLY A 410 2.14 -20.97 -31.32
N PHE A 411 3.31 -20.83 -30.69
CA PHE A 411 3.41 -20.62 -29.24
C PHE A 411 2.71 -19.35 -28.71
N GLY A 412 2.37 -18.40 -29.59
CA GLY A 412 1.86 -17.09 -29.20
C GLY A 412 0.42 -17.07 -28.68
N LEU A 413 -0.52 -17.75 -29.35
CA LEU A 413 -1.94 -17.68 -28.99
C LEU A 413 -2.24 -18.27 -27.59
N PRO A 414 -1.75 -19.48 -27.24
CA PRO A 414 -1.94 -20.02 -25.91
C PRO A 414 -1.30 -19.14 -24.83
N LEU A 415 -0.12 -18.56 -25.13
CA LEU A 415 0.59 -17.67 -24.20
C LEU A 415 -0.24 -16.42 -23.86
N VAL A 416 -0.80 -15.75 -24.88
CA VAL A 416 -1.64 -14.55 -24.69
C VAL A 416 -2.88 -14.88 -23.86
N LEU A 417 -3.54 -16.01 -24.14
CA LEU A 417 -4.71 -16.44 -23.38
C LEU A 417 -4.34 -16.76 -21.93
N GLY A 418 -3.20 -17.42 -21.69
CA GLY A 418 -2.66 -17.65 -20.35
C GLY A 418 -2.42 -16.34 -19.60
N ILE A 419 -1.77 -15.36 -20.24
CA ILE A 419 -1.54 -14.03 -19.64
C ILE A 419 -2.87 -13.37 -19.30
N LEU A 420 -3.89 -13.42 -20.17
CA LEU A 420 -5.21 -12.85 -19.91
C LEU A 420 -5.87 -13.49 -18.67
N VAL A 421 -5.82 -14.82 -18.56
CA VAL A 421 -6.35 -15.53 -17.38
C VAL A 421 -5.59 -15.14 -16.11
N PHE A 422 -4.26 -15.05 -16.16
CA PHE A 422 -3.45 -14.60 -15.03
C PHE A 422 -3.79 -13.16 -14.62
N LEU A 423 -3.88 -12.23 -15.58
CA LEU A 423 -4.24 -10.84 -15.32
C LEU A 423 -5.64 -10.74 -14.71
N THR A 424 -6.60 -11.51 -15.21
CA THR A 424 -7.97 -11.56 -14.65
C THR A 424 -7.94 -12.00 -13.18
N TYR A 425 -7.25 -13.11 -12.90
CA TYR A 425 -7.04 -13.58 -11.53
C TYR A 425 -6.38 -12.51 -10.63
N HIS A 426 -5.31 -11.87 -11.13
CA HIS A 426 -4.54 -10.88 -10.39
C HIS A 426 -5.35 -9.62 -10.10
N PHE A 427 -6.04 -9.07 -11.10
CA PHE A 427 -6.85 -7.87 -10.94
C PHE A 427 -8.04 -8.11 -10.03
N ILE A 428 -8.75 -9.23 -10.17
CA ILE A 428 -9.83 -9.59 -9.22
C ILE A 428 -9.29 -9.64 -7.79
N GLY A 429 -8.10 -10.21 -7.58
CA GLY A 429 -7.43 -10.22 -6.29
C GLY A 429 -7.17 -8.80 -5.74
N ILE A 430 -6.63 -7.90 -6.56
CA ILE A 430 -6.37 -6.50 -6.17
C ILE A 430 -7.68 -5.76 -5.85
N PHE A 431 -8.70 -5.87 -6.69
CA PHE A 431 -9.99 -5.21 -6.46
C PHE A 431 -10.63 -5.67 -5.17
N THR A 432 -10.62 -6.98 -4.92
CA THR A 432 -11.24 -7.54 -3.72
C THR A 432 -10.46 -7.19 -2.46
N LYS A 433 -9.13 -7.08 -2.56
CA LYS A 433 -8.26 -6.56 -1.50
C LYS A 433 -8.60 -5.12 -1.13
N ASN A 434 -8.68 -4.24 -2.12
CA ASN A 434 -9.04 -2.83 -1.89
C ASN A 434 -10.45 -2.72 -1.28
N ALA A 435 -11.41 -3.50 -1.77
CA ALA A 435 -12.77 -3.52 -1.22
C ALA A 435 -12.83 -4.02 0.24
N SER A 436 -11.94 -4.93 0.63
CA SER A 436 -11.85 -5.40 2.02
C SER A 436 -11.12 -4.41 2.94
N GLU A 437 -10.11 -3.70 2.41
CA GLU A 437 -9.48 -2.58 3.13
C GLU A 437 -10.50 -1.52 3.53
N ASP A 438 -11.47 -1.24 2.66
CA ASP A 438 -12.57 -0.31 2.91
C ASP A 438 -13.74 -0.91 3.71
N ASN A 439 -13.57 -2.13 4.22
CA ASN A 439 -14.58 -2.89 4.96
C ASN A 439 -15.91 -3.06 4.19
N SER A 440 -15.86 -3.02 2.85
CA SER A 440 -17.01 -3.27 1.98
C SER A 440 -17.25 -4.77 1.79
N ILE A 441 -16.16 -5.55 1.75
CA ILE A 441 -16.18 -7.00 1.62
C ILE A 441 -15.48 -7.63 2.82
N ASP A 442 -16.06 -8.71 3.35
CA ASP A 442 -15.46 -9.50 4.42
C ASP A 442 -14.06 -10.01 4.03
N PRO A 443 -13.04 -9.89 4.89
CA PRO A 443 -11.67 -10.32 4.60
C PRO A 443 -11.55 -11.80 4.18
N VAL A 444 -12.42 -12.67 4.70
CA VAL A 444 -12.42 -14.08 4.33
C VAL A 444 -12.85 -14.25 2.89
N LEU A 445 -14.02 -13.69 2.55
CA LEU A 445 -14.49 -13.71 1.17
C LEU A 445 -13.46 -13.08 0.24
N ALA A 446 -12.84 -11.98 0.68
CA ALA A 446 -11.96 -11.19 -0.15
C ALA A 446 -10.71 -11.93 -0.61
N SER A 447 -10.08 -12.69 0.28
CA SER A 447 -8.90 -13.48 -0.03
C SER A 447 -9.20 -14.70 -0.91
N TRP A 448 -10.42 -15.24 -0.85
CA TRP A 448 -10.81 -16.46 -1.57
C TRP A 448 -11.47 -16.21 -2.93
N ILE A 449 -12.10 -15.05 -3.16
CA ILE A 449 -12.85 -14.75 -4.39
C ILE A 449 -12.04 -15.06 -5.66
N SER A 450 -10.79 -14.61 -5.75
CA SER A 450 -9.97 -14.83 -6.97
C SER A 450 -9.76 -16.32 -7.25
N THR A 451 -9.60 -17.12 -6.21
CA THR A 451 -9.40 -18.57 -6.29
C THR A 451 -10.72 -19.30 -6.54
N MET A 452 -11.82 -18.84 -5.93
CA MET A 452 -13.16 -19.39 -6.14
C MET A 452 -13.70 -19.13 -7.54
N VAL A 453 -13.35 -18.01 -8.17
CA VAL A 453 -13.69 -17.72 -9.58
C VAL A 453 -12.88 -18.62 -10.52
N LEU A 454 -11.61 -18.88 -10.21
CA LEU A 454 -10.77 -19.78 -10.99
C LEU A 454 -11.25 -21.24 -10.92
N ALA A 455 -11.65 -21.74 -9.75
CA ALA A 455 -11.99 -23.15 -9.54
C ALA A 455 -13.00 -23.75 -10.57
N PRO A 456 -14.19 -23.17 -10.81
CA PRO A 456 -15.14 -23.70 -11.79
C PRO A 456 -14.61 -23.59 -13.22
N PHE A 457 -13.88 -22.51 -13.53
CA PHE A 457 -13.25 -22.32 -14.84
C PHE A 457 -12.17 -23.38 -15.11
N THR A 458 -11.32 -23.65 -14.11
CA THR A 458 -10.32 -24.73 -14.13
C THR A 458 -10.99 -26.08 -14.36
N PHE A 459 -12.02 -26.42 -13.57
CA PHE A 459 -12.72 -27.69 -13.70
C PHE A 459 -13.34 -27.88 -15.08
N TYR A 460 -13.99 -26.82 -15.60
CA TYR A 460 -14.57 -26.82 -16.93
C TYR A 460 -13.51 -27.05 -18.03
N LEU A 461 -12.38 -26.32 -18.00
CA LEU A 461 -11.30 -26.49 -18.98
C LEU A 461 -10.65 -27.86 -18.90
N THR A 462 -10.37 -28.35 -17.70
CA THR A 462 -9.76 -29.69 -17.51
C THR A 462 -10.69 -30.78 -18.01
N LYS A 463 -12.00 -30.67 -17.78
CA LYS A 463 -12.99 -31.61 -18.33
C LYS A 463 -12.98 -31.59 -19.86
N ARG A 464 -13.02 -30.41 -20.48
CA ARG A 464 -12.98 -30.29 -21.95
C ARG A 464 -11.69 -30.83 -22.56
N ALA A 465 -10.55 -30.53 -21.94
CA ALA A 465 -9.25 -31.05 -22.37
C ALA A 465 -9.21 -32.59 -22.30
N SER A 466 -9.90 -33.20 -21.33
CA SER A 466 -10.01 -34.65 -21.24
C SER A 466 -10.94 -35.25 -22.31
N SER A 467 -12.03 -34.55 -22.66
CA SER A 467 -13.04 -35.01 -23.63
C SER A 467 -12.66 -34.78 -25.10
N ASP A 468 -11.44 -34.30 -25.40
CA ASP A 468 -11.00 -33.91 -26.77
C ASP A 468 -11.88 -32.86 -27.45
N GLU A 469 -12.71 -32.15 -26.68
CA GLU A 469 -13.46 -31.04 -27.21
C GLU A 469 -12.46 -29.93 -27.57
N GLY A 470 -12.47 -29.49 -28.84
CA GLY A 470 -11.63 -28.38 -29.30
C GLY A 470 -11.83 -27.11 -28.47
N PHE A 471 -10.95 -26.12 -28.64
CA PHE A 471 -11.10 -24.84 -27.93
C PHE A 471 -12.50 -24.25 -28.15
N VAL A 472 -13.04 -23.51 -27.16
CA VAL A 472 -14.35 -22.84 -27.27
C VAL A 472 -14.45 -22.20 -28.64
N ASN A 473 -15.51 -22.51 -29.40
CA ASN A 473 -15.64 -21.93 -30.73
C ASN A 473 -15.79 -20.40 -30.57
N LEU A 474 -14.70 -19.66 -30.80
CA LEU A 474 -14.64 -18.21 -30.60
C LEU A 474 -15.29 -17.45 -31.76
N ASP A 475 -15.99 -18.15 -32.67
CA ASP A 475 -16.72 -17.57 -33.79
C ASP A 475 -17.64 -16.42 -33.34
N PHE A 476 -18.20 -16.47 -32.14
CA PHE A 476 -18.98 -15.35 -31.58
C PHE A 476 -18.17 -14.05 -31.40
N ILE A 477 -16.86 -14.13 -31.13
CA ILE A 477 -15.95 -12.98 -30.94
C ILE A 477 -15.21 -12.64 -32.24
N THR A 478 -14.78 -13.64 -33.01
CA THR A 478 -13.99 -13.43 -34.22
C THR A 478 -14.85 -12.98 -35.41
N VAL A 479 -16.07 -13.47 -35.56
CA VAL A 479 -16.96 -13.11 -36.69
C VAL A 479 -17.38 -11.64 -36.68
N PRO A 480 -17.74 -11.01 -35.54
CA PRO A 480 -18.01 -9.57 -35.50
C PRO A 480 -16.78 -8.73 -35.84
N ILE A 481 -15.60 -9.11 -35.31
CA ILE A 481 -14.35 -8.39 -35.54
C ILE A 481 -13.91 -8.52 -37.00
N GLN A 482 -14.02 -9.71 -37.59
CA GLN A 482 -13.74 -9.93 -39.01
C GLN A 482 -14.73 -9.19 -39.91
N LYS A 483 -16.03 -9.13 -39.56
CA LYS A 483 -17.03 -8.32 -40.28
C LYS A 483 -16.75 -6.83 -40.18
N ILE A 484 -16.27 -6.33 -39.05
CA ILE A 484 -15.86 -4.92 -38.90
C ILE A 484 -14.60 -4.66 -39.73
N TYR A 485 -13.60 -5.53 -39.64
CA TYR A 485 -12.34 -5.41 -40.39
C TYR A 485 -12.55 -5.47 -41.90
N SER A 486 -13.38 -6.40 -42.40
CA SER A 486 -13.73 -6.50 -43.82
C SER A 486 -14.57 -5.32 -44.30
N LYS A 487 -15.42 -4.74 -43.43
CA LYS A 487 -16.18 -3.52 -43.73
C LYS A 487 -15.28 -2.27 -43.88
N TYR A 488 -14.15 -2.20 -43.17
CA TYR A 488 -13.22 -1.06 -43.25
C TYR A 488 -12.12 -1.23 -44.31
N MET A 489 -11.68 -2.46 -44.62
CA MET A 489 -10.72 -2.72 -45.70
C MET A 489 -11.34 -3.05 -47.07
N GLY A 490 -12.63 -3.41 -47.11
CA GLY A 490 -13.36 -3.66 -48.36
C GLY A 490 -13.75 -2.40 -49.14
N SER A 491 -13.33 -1.20 -48.71
CA SER A 491 -13.58 0.07 -49.41
C SER A 491 -12.39 0.56 -50.26
N LYS A 492 -11.38 -0.29 -50.49
CA LYS A 492 -10.32 -0.03 -51.48
C LYS A 492 -10.08 -1.28 -52.33
N SER A 493 -11.00 -1.50 -53.27
CA SER A 493 -10.74 -2.18 -54.53
C SER A 493 -11.56 -1.49 -55.61
#